data_AF-A0A7S1CY45-F1
#
_entry.id   AF-A0A7S1CY45-F1
#
_cell.length_a   1.000
_cell.length_b   1.000
_cell.length_c   1.000
_cell.angle_alpha   90.00
_cell.angle_beta   90.00
_cell.angle_gamma   90.00
#
_symmetry.space_group_name_H-M   'P 1'
#
loop_
_entity.id
_entity.type
_entity.pdbx_description
1 polymer ?
#
loop_
_entity_poly.entity_id
_entity_poly.type
_entity_poly.pdbx_seq_one_letter_code
_entity_poly.pdbx_strand_id
1 'polypeptide(L)'
;AAFGHSDQSTSALSMRSKDDVPFHDFDAADYNKTFFDRRAISFTHIPKCGGDSFTKEFNITMSRQNCYGDMPRNNWMTAVLVRSPRQHVHSQYGECRYDGYGIWRTANTSFARTDNLTADYEAFVKNFYQLKPWQFGESVCYRCMDPREIQTRYMSCHDAANPRANFALPYPPRLNVALVNLMDADFVGVTDFYATTACIFQYRREGTVPQGCECGSSQPKDHFHDRHGVPSNFSKYPTEHLNEMIDAFTRLDIIFFVAGVIRFLID
;
A
#
# COMPACT_ATOMS: atom_id res chain seq x y z
N ALA A 1 -11.63 -67.34 -23.70
CA ALA A 1 -10.66 -66.30 -24.11
C ALA A 1 -11.34 -64.95 -23.85
N ALA A 2 -11.21 -64.38 -22.66
CA ALA A 2 -10.10 -63.57 -22.15
C ALA A 2 -10.15 -62.10 -22.66
N PHE A 3 -10.04 -61.18 -21.69
CA PHE A 3 -9.85 -59.72 -21.76
C PHE A 3 -11.13 -58.88 -22.03
N GLY A 4 -11.45 -57.82 -21.26
CA GLY A 4 -10.74 -57.18 -20.15
C GLY A 4 -11.65 -56.18 -19.44
N HIS A 5 -11.52 -56.06 -18.12
CA HIS A 5 -12.12 -55.02 -17.31
C HIS A 5 -11.33 -53.72 -17.47
N SER A 6 -12.03 -52.62 -17.75
CA SER A 6 -11.49 -51.26 -17.64
C SER A 6 -11.93 -50.66 -16.31
N ASP A 7 -10.99 -50.57 -15.37
CA ASP A 7 -11.11 -49.81 -14.14
C ASP A 7 -11.27 -48.31 -14.45
N GLN A 8 -12.43 -47.74 -14.09
CA GLN A 8 -12.58 -46.30 -13.94
C GLN A 8 -12.26 -45.92 -12.49
N SER A 9 -11.00 -45.57 -12.26
CA SER A 9 -10.54 -44.93 -11.03
C SER A 9 -11.05 -43.48 -11.00
N THR A 10 -12.15 -43.24 -10.26
CA THR A 10 -12.57 -41.91 -9.84
C THR A 10 -11.59 -41.38 -8.79
N SER A 11 -10.64 -40.54 -9.22
CA SER A 11 -9.82 -39.73 -8.32
C SER A 11 -10.71 -38.66 -7.68
N ALA A 12 -11.05 -38.86 -6.41
CA ALA A 12 -11.68 -37.87 -5.57
C ALA A 12 -10.66 -36.75 -5.27
N LEU A 13 -10.76 -35.67 -6.04
CA LEU A 13 -10.15 -34.38 -5.69
C LEU A 13 -10.84 -33.87 -4.42
N SER A 14 -10.22 -34.17 -3.27
CA SER A 14 -10.53 -33.57 -1.97
C SER A 14 -10.35 -32.05 -2.07
N MET A 15 -11.45 -31.33 -2.30
CA MET A 15 -11.54 -29.89 -2.08
C MET A 15 -11.24 -29.62 -0.60
N ARG A 16 -10.03 -29.15 -0.30
CA ARG A 16 -9.73 -28.57 1.01
C ARG A 16 -10.58 -27.31 1.17
N SER A 17 -11.37 -27.29 2.24
CA SER A 17 -12.02 -26.12 2.83
C SER A 17 -11.07 -24.92 2.77
N LYS A 18 -11.55 -23.80 2.21
CA LYS A 18 -10.81 -22.53 2.08
C LYS A 18 -10.96 -21.62 3.31
N ASP A 19 -11.65 -22.08 4.35
CA ASP A 19 -12.13 -21.21 5.43
C ASP A 19 -11.43 -21.42 6.78
N ASP A 20 -10.45 -22.31 6.86
CA ASP A 20 -9.66 -22.52 8.07
C ASP A 20 -8.33 -21.76 7.98
N VAL A 21 -8.37 -20.44 8.10
CA VAL A 21 -7.19 -19.68 8.55
C VAL A 21 -7.23 -19.74 10.07
N PRO A 22 -6.30 -20.46 10.73
CA PRO A 22 -6.23 -20.44 12.18
C PRO A 22 -5.90 -19.02 12.58
N PHE A 23 -6.86 -18.31 13.19
CA PHE A 23 -6.51 -17.23 14.10
C PHE A 23 -5.76 -17.90 15.24
N HIS A 24 -4.44 -18.02 15.10
CA HIS A 24 -3.59 -18.37 16.22
C HIS A 24 -3.83 -17.29 17.28
N ASP A 25 -4.25 -17.74 18.47
CA ASP A 25 -4.26 -16.91 19.67
C ASP A 25 -2.92 -16.18 19.72
N PHE A 26 -2.96 -14.85 19.63
CA PHE A 26 -1.79 -14.00 19.82
C PHE A 26 -1.35 -14.18 21.27
N ASP A 27 -0.43 -15.11 21.48
CA ASP A 27 0.09 -15.44 22.79
C ASP A 27 0.89 -14.24 23.30
N ALA A 28 0.41 -13.58 24.34
CA ALA A 28 1.03 -12.39 24.94
C ALA A 28 2.46 -12.66 25.44
N ALA A 29 2.87 -13.94 25.52
CA ALA A 29 4.21 -14.37 25.87
C ALA A 29 5.28 -14.07 24.78
N ASP A 30 4.89 -13.81 23.52
CA ASP A 30 5.82 -13.50 22.43
C ASP A 30 6.17 -11.99 22.33
N TYR A 31 5.62 -11.17 23.23
CA TYR A 31 5.90 -9.73 23.35
C TYR A 31 7.25 -9.41 24.01
N ASN A 32 8.16 -10.38 24.06
CA ASN A 32 9.55 -10.20 24.49
C ASN A 32 10.50 -9.93 23.31
N LYS A 33 9.98 -9.49 22.15
CA LYS A 33 10.80 -8.73 21.21
C LYS A 33 11.30 -7.50 21.97
N THR A 34 12.62 -7.33 22.06
CA THR A 34 13.19 -6.08 22.55
C THR A 34 12.53 -4.96 21.75
N PHE A 35 11.92 -3.98 22.44
CA PHE A 35 11.25 -2.84 21.81
C PHE A 35 12.16 -2.20 20.73
N PHE A 36 13.47 -2.26 20.95
CA PHE A 36 14.49 -1.88 19.99
C PHE A 36 14.81 -2.99 18.99
N ASP A 37 14.75 -2.67 17.71
CA ASP A 37 15.07 -3.59 16.62
C ASP A 37 16.17 -3.02 15.73
N ARG A 38 17.32 -3.72 15.67
CA ARG A 38 18.49 -3.33 14.88
C ARG A 38 18.66 -4.12 13.58
N ARG A 39 17.73 -5.03 13.24
CA ARG A 39 17.79 -5.81 11.98
C ARG A 39 17.86 -4.89 10.76
N ALA A 40 18.31 -5.39 9.61
CA ALA A 40 18.19 -4.62 8.37
C ALA A 40 16.69 -4.46 8.02
N ILE A 41 16.33 -3.35 7.37
CA ILE A 41 14.92 -3.01 7.10
C ILE A 41 14.50 -3.54 5.74
N SER A 42 13.42 -4.31 5.69
CA SER A 42 12.74 -4.76 4.49
C SER A 42 11.44 -3.98 4.33
N PHE A 43 11.47 -2.97 3.47
CA PHE A 43 10.39 -1.99 3.34
C PHE A 43 9.51 -2.29 2.13
N THR A 44 8.24 -2.63 2.39
CA THR A 44 7.21 -2.79 1.36
C THR A 44 6.76 -1.40 0.90
N HIS A 45 7.30 -0.93 -0.22
CA HIS A 45 6.99 0.39 -0.76
C HIS A 45 5.67 0.35 -1.52
N ILE A 46 4.57 0.71 -0.85
CA ILE A 46 3.29 1.01 -1.50
C ILE A 46 3.39 2.40 -2.16
N PRO A 47 3.29 2.53 -3.49
CA PRO A 47 3.55 3.80 -4.17
C PRO A 47 2.65 4.90 -3.65
N LYS A 48 3.24 6.07 -3.37
CA LYS A 48 2.55 7.28 -2.84
C LYS A 48 2.05 7.19 -1.38
N CYS A 49 2.49 6.18 -0.64
CA CYS A 49 2.42 6.13 0.83
C CYS A 49 3.70 6.65 1.51
N GLY A 50 4.40 7.62 0.90
CA GLY A 50 5.59 8.24 1.49
C GLY A 50 6.87 7.38 1.46
N GLY A 51 6.91 6.33 0.65
CA GLY A 51 8.00 5.36 0.65
C GLY A 51 9.37 5.91 0.25
N ASP A 52 9.46 6.81 -0.74
CA ASP A 52 10.74 7.42 -1.14
C ASP A 52 11.29 8.38 -0.07
N SER A 53 10.40 9.16 0.55
CA SER A 53 10.72 9.96 1.74
C SER A 53 11.32 9.10 2.84
N PHE A 54 10.61 8.03 3.22
CA PHE A 54 10.99 7.14 4.31
C PHE A 54 12.29 6.38 4.01
N THR A 55 12.44 5.89 2.79
CA THR A 55 13.63 5.17 2.34
C THR A 55 14.88 6.05 2.42
N LYS A 56 14.79 7.31 1.97
CA LYS A 56 15.90 8.27 1.99
C LYS A 56 16.22 8.74 3.40
N GLU A 57 15.22 9.03 4.23
CA GLU A 57 15.40 9.49 5.61
C GLU A 57 16.13 8.47 6.49
N PHE A 58 15.82 7.18 6.30
CA PHE A 58 16.39 6.09 7.11
C PHE A 58 17.43 5.23 6.38
N ASN A 59 17.87 5.68 5.20
CA ASN A 59 18.86 4.98 4.36
C ASN A 59 18.53 3.48 4.15
N ILE A 60 17.27 3.18 3.84
CA ILE A 60 16.78 1.81 3.69
C ILE A 60 17.25 1.24 2.36
N THR A 61 18.03 0.16 2.39
CA THR A 61 18.60 -0.44 1.18
C THR A 61 17.68 -1.46 0.52
N MET A 62 16.76 -2.08 1.27
CA MET A 62 15.76 -3.02 0.75
C MET A 62 14.37 -2.36 0.73
N SER A 63 14.15 -1.49 -0.24
CA SER A 63 12.87 -0.85 -0.52
C SER A 63 12.39 -1.26 -1.90
N ARG A 64 11.22 -1.93 -1.97
CA ARG A 64 10.67 -2.42 -3.25
C ARG A 64 9.18 -2.23 -3.33
N GLN A 65 8.70 -1.92 -4.54
CA GLN A 65 7.27 -1.96 -4.87
C GLN A 65 6.79 -3.40 -5.15
N ASN A 66 7.21 -4.37 -4.34
CA ASN A 66 6.78 -5.77 -4.43
C ASN A 66 5.57 -6.04 -3.53
N CYS A 67 4.92 -7.18 -3.73
CA CYS A 67 3.97 -7.72 -2.76
C CYS A 67 4.65 -7.95 -1.40
N TYR A 68 3.94 -7.69 -0.30
CA TYR A 68 4.45 -7.92 1.05
C TYR A 68 4.96 -9.36 1.23
N GLY A 69 4.21 -10.35 0.71
CA GLY A 69 4.58 -11.76 0.78
C GLY A 69 5.87 -12.13 0.04
N ASP A 70 6.32 -11.29 -0.90
CA ASP A 70 7.54 -11.49 -1.70
C ASP A 70 8.75 -10.75 -1.10
N MET A 71 8.55 -9.97 -0.04
CA MET A 71 9.62 -9.25 0.63
C MET A 71 10.41 -10.17 1.59
N PRO A 72 11.73 -9.96 1.76
CA PRO A 72 12.51 -10.68 2.77
C PRO A 72 11.93 -10.47 4.18
N ARG A 73 11.79 -11.56 4.95
CA ARG A 73 11.28 -11.54 6.34
C ARG A 73 12.27 -12.10 7.36
N ASN A 74 12.95 -13.20 7.03
CA ASN A 74 13.89 -13.85 7.95
C ASN A 74 15.11 -12.94 8.25
N ASN A 75 15.30 -12.56 9.50
CA ASN A 75 16.35 -11.62 9.96
C ASN A 75 16.22 -10.18 9.43
N TRP A 76 15.07 -9.80 8.88
CA TRP A 76 14.75 -8.43 8.48
C TRP A 76 13.67 -7.84 9.39
N MET A 77 13.74 -6.55 9.67
CA MET A 77 12.62 -5.78 10.23
C MET A 77 11.71 -5.39 9.07
N THR A 78 10.52 -5.97 9.02
CA THR A 78 9.53 -5.65 7.98
C THR A 78 8.83 -4.33 8.30
N ALA A 79 8.75 -3.44 7.31
CA ALA A 79 8.12 -2.14 7.49
C ALA A 79 7.20 -1.81 6.30
N VAL A 80 6.09 -1.12 6.58
CA VAL A 80 5.16 -0.60 5.58
C VAL A 80 4.60 0.73 6.06
N LEU A 81 4.34 1.66 5.13
CA LEU A 81 3.60 2.88 5.41
C LEU A 81 2.23 2.82 4.72
N VAL A 82 1.18 3.24 5.43
CA VAL A 82 -0.19 3.33 4.93
C VAL A 82 -0.66 4.79 4.90
N ARG A 83 -1.65 5.09 4.07
CA ARG A 83 -2.17 6.45 3.86
C ARG A 83 -3.69 6.45 3.77
N SER A 84 -4.37 7.52 4.19
CA SER A 84 -5.83 7.55 3.99
C SER A 84 -6.15 7.43 2.50
N PRO A 85 -7.15 6.62 2.12
CA PRO A 85 -7.40 6.33 0.70
C PRO A 85 -7.66 7.59 -0.13
N ARG A 86 -8.40 8.56 0.40
CA ARG A 86 -8.64 9.85 -0.27
C ARG A 86 -7.35 10.62 -0.57
N GLN A 87 -6.45 10.73 0.41
CA GLN A 87 -5.14 11.38 0.23
C GLN A 87 -4.22 10.57 -0.69
N HIS A 88 -4.35 9.25 -0.64
CA HIS A 88 -3.60 8.35 -1.49
C HIS A 88 -3.97 8.54 -2.96
N VAL A 89 -5.26 8.47 -3.31
CA VAL A 89 -5.76 8.72 -4.67
C VAL A 89 -5.34 10.10 -5.18
N HIS A 90 -5.45 11.12 -4.33
CA HIS A 90 -4.98 12.47 -4.69
C HIS A 90 -3.49 12.50 -5.04
N SER A 91 -2.67 11.85 -4.22
CA SER A 91 -1.22 11.76 -4.45
C SER A 91 -0.84 10.95 -5.69
N GLN A 92 -1.65 9.95 -6.05
CA GLN A 92 -1.47 9.13 -7.25
C GLN A 92 -1.82 9.91 -8.52
N TYR A 93 -2.87 10.72 -8.49
CA TYR A 93 -3.11 11.66 -9.58
C TYR A 93 -1.94 12.64 -9.74
N GLY A 94 -1.42 13.17 -8.62
CA GLY A 94 -0.26 14.05 -8.61
C GLY A 94 0.96 13.40 -9.27
N GLU A 95 1.24 12.13 -8.94
CA GLU A 95 2.26 11.32 -9.60
C GLU A 95 2.03 11.25 -11.11
N CYS A 96 0.85 10.81 -11.54
CA CYS A 96 0.54 10.65 -12.96
C CYS A 96 0.62 11.98 -13.72
N ARG A 97 0.23 13.10 -13.10
CA ARG A 97 0.18 14.41 -13.73
C ARG A 97 1.53 15.12 -13.77
N TYR A 98 2.26 15.19 -12.67
CA TYR A 98 3.38 16.11 -12.52
C TYR A 98 4.75 15.44 -12.52
N ASP A 99 4.82 14.18 -12.08
CA ASP A 99 6.10 13.49 -12.04
C ASP A 99 6.57 13.11 -13.46
N GLY A 100 7.89 13.10 -13.68
CA GLY A 100 8.48 12.78 -14.99
C GLY A 100 8.13 11.38 -15.48
N TYR A 101 8.10 10.38 -14.59
CA TYR A 101 7.61 9.04 -14.89
C TYR A 101 6.12 9.08 -15.23
N GLY A 102 5.30 9.78 -14.44
CA GLY A 102 3.85 9.91 -14.70
C GLY A 102 3.55 10.55 -16.07
N ILE A 103 4.25 11.62 -16.42
CA ILE A 103 4.16 12.29 -17.72
C ILE A 103 4.49 11.32 -18.86
N TRP A 104 5.60 10.59 -18.75
CA TRP A 104 5.99 9.61 -19.75
C TRP A 104 4.98 8.47 -19.88
N ARG A 105 4.48 7.91 -18.76
CA ARG A 105 3.53 6.79 -18.77
C ARG A 105 2.19 7.17 -19.38
N THR A 106 1.67 8.34 -19.01
CA THR A 106 0.36 8.82 -19.47
C THR A 106 0.39 9.44 -20.87
N ALA A 107 1.58 9.56 -21.49
CA ALA A 107 1.71 10.00 -22.87
C ALA A 107 0.91 9.09 -23.82
N ASN A 108 0.18 9.70 -24.76
CA ASN A 108 -0.67 9.01 -25.72
C ASN A 108 -1.79 8.15 -25.06
N THR A 109 -2.27 8.57 -23.90
CA THR A 109 -3.48 8.02 -23.25
C THR A 109 -4.57 9.09 -23.20
N SER A 110 -5.75 8.73 -22.69
CA SER A 110 -6.84 9.68 -22.43
C SER A 110 -6.71 10.44 -21.11
N PHE A 111 -5.54 10.42 -20.46
CA PHE A 111 -5.31 11.15 -19.21
C PHE A 111 -5.41 12.67 -19.44
N ALA A 112 -6.31 13.33 -18.72
CA ALA A 112 -6.59 14.74 -18.92
C ALA A 112 -5.43 15.64 -18.43
N ARG A 113 -4.98 16.54 -19.30
CA ARG A 113 -3.87 17.49 -19.06
C ARG A 113 -4.23 18.90 -19.56
N THR A 114 -5.43 19.36 -19.22
CA THR A 114 -5.87 20.72 -19.50
C THR A 114 -5.37 21.70 -18.42
N ASP A 115 -5.60 22.99 -18.62
CA ASP A 115 -5.35 24.01 -17.59
C ASP A 115 -6.44 24.03 -16.49
N ASN A 116 -7.50 23.22 -16.63
CA ASN A 116 -8.55 23.07 -15.62
C ASN A 116 -8.28 21.86 -14.72
N LEU A 117 -7.46 22.07 -13.70
CA LEU A 117 -7.05 21.03 -12.74
C LEU A 117 -8.23 20.30 -12.09
N THR A 118 -9.31 21.02 -11.75
CA THR A 118 -10.49 20.44 -11.12
C THR A 118 -11.18 19.46 -12.07
N ALA A 119 -11.41 19.87 -13.32
CA ALA A 119 -12.04 19.01 -14.33
C ALA A 119 -11.17 17.79 -14.67
N ASP A 120 -9.85 17.97 -14.74
CA ASP A 120 -8.91 16.88 -15.02
C ASP A 120 -8.89 15.85 -13.88
N TYR A 121 -8.89 16.30 -12.62
CA TYR A 121 -8.95 15.41 -11.45
C TYR A 121 -10.29 14.68 -11.37
N GLU A 122 -11.40 15.38 -11.64
CA GLU A 122 -12.73 14.77 -11.73
C GLU A 122 -12.79 13.69 -12.82
N ALA A 123 -12.22 13.95 -14.00
CA ALA A 123 -12.15 12.96 -15.08
C ALA A 123 -11.35 11.72 -14.66
N PHE A 124 -10.23 11.90 -13.94
CA PHE A 124 -9.44 10.81 -13.38
C PHE A 124 -10.27 9.95 -12.40
N VAL A 125 -10.91 10.58 -11.41
CA VAL A 125 -11.74 9.86 -10.41
C VAL A 125 -12.90 9.13 -11.09
N LYS A 126 -13.61 9.79 -12.02
CA LYS A 126 -14.73 9.20 -12.75
C LYS A 126 -14.31 7.98 -13.57
N ASN A 127 -13.14 8.01 -14.21
CA ASN A 127 -12.63 6.85 -14.96
C ASN A 127 -12.61 5.61 -14.08
N PHE A 128 -11.96 5.67 -12.91
CA PHE A 128 -11.83 4.50 -12.03
C PHE A 128 -13.13 4.10 -11.33
N TYR A 129 -13.97 5.06 -10.98
CA TYR A 129 -15.31 4.79 -10.45
C TYR A 129 -16.19 4.03 -11.46
N GLN A 130 -16.03 4.31 -12.76
CA GLN A 130 -16.83 3.71 -13.82
C GLN A 130 -16.23 2.42 -14.40
N LEU A 131 -14.96 2.12 -14.12
CA LEU A 131 -14.30 0.90 -14.60
C LEU A 131 -15.05 -0.36 -14.17
N LYS A 132 -15.27 -1.25 -15.14
CA LYS A 132 -15.92 -2.53 -14.93
C LYS A 132 -14.93 -3.60 -14.46
N PRO A 133 -15.38 -4.67 -13.77
CA PRO A 133 -14.48 -5.72 -13.26
C PRO A 133 -13.64 -6.44 -14.34
N TRP A 134 -14.15 -6.52 -15.58
CA TRP A 134 -13.42 -7.12 -16.71
C TRP A 134 -12.43 -6.16 -17.40
N GLN A 135 -12.35 -4.90 -16.95
CA GLN A 135 -11.38 -3.93 -17.44
C GLN A 135 -10.15 -3.95 -16.53
N PHE A 136 -9.11 -4.63 -16.99
CA PHE A 136 -7.85 -4.81 -16.27
C PHE A 136 -6.63 -4.51 -17.15
N GLY A 137 -5.45 -4.47 -16.54
CA GLY A 137 -4.18 -4.13 -17.18
C GLY A 137 -3.81 -2.65 -17.09
N GLU A 138 -2.65 -2.30 -17.63
CA GLU A 138 -2.11 -0.93 -17.53
C GLU A 138 -2.90 0.09 -18.38
N SER A 139 -3.49 -0.33 -19.50
CA SER A 139 -4.14 0.57 -20.46
C SER A 139 -5.35 1.29 -19.87
N VAL A 140 -6.11 0.62 -19.02
CA VAL A 140 -7.30 1.17 -18.35
C VAL A 140 -6.96 2.10 -17.18
N CYS A 141 -5.67 2.17 -16.83
CA CYS A 141 -5.13 2.99 -15.75
C CYS A 141 -4.21 4.10 -16.28
N TYR A 142 -4.44 4.53 -17.52
CA TYR A 142 -3.60 5.51 -18.22
C TYR A 142 -2.12 5.10 -18.30
N ARG A 143 -1.85 3.80 -18.21
CA ARG A 143 -0.51 3.20 -18.03
C ARG A 143 0.24 3.70 -16.80
N CYS A 144 -0.33 4.54 -15.94
CA CYS A 144 0.33 5.08 -14.77
C CYS A 144 0.13 4.15 -13.56
N MET A 145 -1.06 4.20 -12.96
CA MET A 145 -1.45 3.34 -11.84
C MET A 145 -2.96 3.27 -11.65
N ASP A 146 -3.43 2.16 -11.11
CA ASP A 146 -4.81 1.97 -10.67
C ASP A 146 -4.93 2.40 -9.19
N PRO A 147 -5.76 3.39 -8.85
CA PRO A 147 -5.97 3.81 -7.47
C PRO A 147 -6.85 2.84 -6.66
N ARG A 148 -7.54 1.89 -7.29
CA ARG A 148 -8.51 1.01 -6.61
C ARG A 148 -7.81 0.01 -5.70
N GLU A 149 -8.07 0.06 -4.40
CA GLU A 149 -7.62 -0.95 -3.43
C GLU A 149 -6.10 -1.25 -3.51
N ILE A 150 -5.28 -0.24 -3.76
CA ILE A 150 -3.84 -0.47 -4.01
C ILE A 150 -3.12 -0.91 -2.73
N GLN A 151 -3.48 -0.37 -1.56
CA GLN A 151 -2.79 -0.72 -0.31
C GLN A 151 -3.08 -2.17 0.04
N THR A 152 -4.35 -2.57 -0.07
CA THR A 152 -4.81 -3.94 0.11
C THR A 152 -4.19 -4.87 -0.93
N ARG A 153 -4.03 -4.44 -2.20
CA ARG A 153 -3.35 -5.24 -3.25
C ARG A 153 -1.91 -5.55 -2.89
N TYR A 154 -1.11 -4.54 -2.57
CA TYR A 154 0.29 -4.72 -2.18
C TYR A 154 0.46 -5.65 -0.98
N MET A 155 -0.53 -5.64 -0.08
CA MET A 155 -0.50 -6.44 1.14
C MET A 155 -1.13 -7.83 1.00
N SER A 156 -1.81 -8.15 -0.11
CA SER A 156 -2.47 -9.47 -0.29
C SER A 156 -2.08 -10.24 -1.56
N CYS A 157 -1.26 -9.64 -2.43
CA CYS A 157 -0.77 -10.32 -3.62
C CYS A 157 0.31 -11.36 -3.30
N HIS A 158 0.38 -12.39 -4.15
CA HIS A 158 1.42 -13.42 -4.17
C HIS A 158 1.78 -13.69 -5.64
N ASP A 159 3.05 -14.01 -5.92
CA ASP A 159 3.52 -14.48 -7.24
C ASP A 159 3.21 -13.55 -8.42
N ALA A 160 2.85 -12.29 -8.14
CA ALA A 160 2.68 -11.27 -9.14
C ALA A 160 3.99 -10.49 -9.19
N ALA A 161 4.92 -10.92 -10.05
CA ALA A 161 6.12 -10.15 -10.34
C ALA A 161 5.74 -8.66 -10.49
N ASN A 162 6.36 -7.84 -9.65
CA ASN A 162 6.33 -6.39 -9.70
C ASN A 162 6.53 -5.90 -11.16
N PRO A 163 5.73 -4.95 -11.69
CA PRO A 163 4.77 -4.10 -10.99
C PRO A 163 3.29 -4.44 -11.26
N ARG A 164 2.88 -5.72 -11.28
CA ARG A 164 1.45 -6.03 -11.51
C ARG A 164 0.50 -5.40 -10.49
N ALA A 165 0.93 -5.20 -9.24
CA ALA A 165 0.11 -4.59 -8.19
C ALA A 165 -0.24 -3.10 -8.45
N ASN A 166 0.52 -2.40 -9.31
CA ASN A 166 0.24 -1.02 -9.70
C ASN A 166 -0.91 -0.90 -10.70
N PHE A 167 -1.27 -1.98 -11.41
CA PHE A 167 -2.25 -1.93 -12.49
C PHE A 167 -3.53 -2.67 -12.14
N ALA A 168 -4.60 -2.39 -12.88
CA ALA A 168 -5.87 -3.05 -12.68
C ALA A 168 -5.72 -4.57 -12.77
N LEU A 169 -6.15 -5.27 -11.73
CA LEU A 169 -6.09 -6.72 -11.64
C LEU A 169 -7.43 -7.33 -12.04
N PRO A 170 -7.44 -8.55 -12.59
CA PRO A 170 -8.68 -9.25 -12.97
C PRO A 170 -9.50 -9.71 -11.75
N TYR A 171 -8.90 -9.74 -10.57
CA TYR A 171 -9.56 -10.16 -9.33
C TYR A 171 -9.32 -9.11 -8.23
N PRO A 172 -10.31 -8.86 -7.36
CA PRO A 172 -10.13 -7.98 -6.22
C PRO A 172 -9.07 -8.53 -5.26
N PRO A 173 -8.35 -7.67 -4.52
CA PRO A 173 -7.43 -8.11 -3.49
C PRO A 173 -8.16 -8.81 -2.34
N ARG A 174 -7.42 -9.65 -1.62
CA ARG A 174 -7.96 -10.43 -0.50
C ARG A 174 -7.73 -9.67 0.81
N LEU A 175 -8.74 -8.95 1.28
CA LEU A 175 -8.65 -8.12 2.48
C LEU A 175 -8.18 -8.91 3.72
N ASN A 176 -8.68 -10.13 3.93
CA ASN A 176 -8.25 -10.96 5.05
C ASN A 176 -6.74 -11.26 5.02
N VAL A 177 -6.18 -11.56 3.85
CA VAL A 177 -4.73 -11.76 3.69
C VAL A 177 -3.96 -10.47 3.95
N ALA A 178 -4.46 -9.34 3.45
CA ALA A 178 -3.85 -8.03 3.70
C ALA A 178 -3.80 -7.71 5.20
N LEU A 179 -4.90 -7.94 5.94
CA LEU A 179 -4.96 -7.70 7.38
C LEU A 179 -4.01 -8.61 8.17
N VAL A 180 -3.90 -9.90 7.79
CA VAL A 180 -2.91 -10.79 8.41
C VAL A 180 -1.48 -10.29 8.18
N ASN A 181 -1.17 -9.90 6.94
CA ASN A 181 0.16 -9.38 6.59
C ASN A 181 0.46 -8.02 7.25
N LEU A 182 -0.56 -7.18 7.48
CA LEU A 182 -0.42 -5.94 8.24
C LEU A 182 -0.07 -6.21 9.71
N MET A 183 -0.66 -7.24 10.31
CA MET A 183 -0.35 -7.64 11.68
C MET A 183 1.01 -8.34 11.81
N ASP A 184 1.45 -9.05 10.76
CA ASP A 184 2.78 -9.68 10.66
C ASP A 184 3.91 -8.64 10.54
N ALA A 185 3.64 -7.46 9.97
CA ALA A 185 4.64 -6.42 9.80
C ALA A 185 5.24 -5.97 11.15
N ASP A 186 6.57 -5.91 11.20
CA ASP A 186 7.26 -5.45 12.42
C ASP A 186 6.96 -3.98 12.69
N PHE A 187 6.80 -3.14 11.67
CA PHE A 187 6.43 -1.73 11.83
C PHE A 187 5.42 -1.27 10.80
N VAL A 188 4.37 -0.58 11.26
CA VAL A 188 3.35 0.04 10.40
C VAL A 188 3.33 1.55 10.66
N GLY A 189 3.76 2.33 9.67
CA GLY A 189 3.69 3.79 9.71
C GLY A 189 2.44 4.35 9.05
N VAL A 190 2.05 5.59 9.41
CA VAL A 190 0.94 6.31 8.78
C VAL A 190 1.45 7.59 8.12
N THR A 191 1.40 7.65 6.79
CA THR A 191 1.89 8.80 5.99
C THR A 191 1.20 10.10 6.35
N ASP A 192 -0.09 10.05 6.73
CA ASP A 192 -0.84 11.25 7.13
C ASP A 192 -0.28 11.88 8.42
N PHE A 193 0.48 11.10 9.21
CA PHE A 193 1.22 11.53 10.40
C PHE A 193 2.71 11.27 10.22
N TYR A 194 3.27 11.62 9.05
CA TYR A 194 4.64 11.24 8.67
C TYR A 194 5.71 11.63 9.72
N ALA A 195 5.64 12.85 10.27
CA ALA A 195 6.58 13.29 11.31
C ALA A 195 6.54 12.36 12.54
N THR A 196 5.33 12.07 13.04
CA THR A 196 5.12 11.13 14.15
C THR A 196 5.59 9.72 13.80
N THR A 197 5.29 9.24 12.58
CA THR A 197 5.75 7.95 12.06
C THR A 197 7.28 7.86 12.07
N ALA A 198 7.98 8.88 11.58
CA ALA A 198 9.43 8.93 11.56
C ALA A 198 10.04 8.96 12.97
N CYS A 199 9.42 9.70 13.90
CA CYS A 199 9.82 9.73 15.30
C CYS A 199 9.68 8.37 15.99
N ILE A 200 8.53 7.71 15.85
CA ILE A 200 8.28 6.38 16.44
C ILE A 200 9.22 5.34 15.81
N PHE A 201 9.40 5.40 14.49
CA PHE A 201 10.34 4.51 13.81
C PHE A 201 11.76 4.66 14.36
N GLN A 202 12.26 5.89 14.47
CA GLN A 202 13.60 6.13 15.01
C GLN A 202 13.71 5.68 16.47
N TYR A 203 12.69 5.94 17.29
CA TYR A 203 12.64 5.45 18.67
C TYR A 203 12.71 3.92 18.72
N ARG A 204 11.99 3.22 17.84
CA ARG A 204 12.03 1.77 17.72
C ARG A 204 13.38 1.23 17.22
N ARG A 205 14.15 2.02 16.47
CA ARG A 205 15.48 1.63 15.97
C ARG A 205 16.59 1.84 17.00
N GLU A 206 16.58 3.00 17.64
CA GLU A 206 17.69 3.51 18.45
C GLU A 206 17.46 3.32 19.95
N GLY A 207 16.20 3.36 20.35
CA GLY A 207 15.75 3.24 21.71
C GLY A 207 15.72 4.50 22.54
N THR A 208 15.92 5.63 21.88
CA THR A 208 15.84 6.95 22.45
C THR A 208 14.96 7.82 21.57
N VAL A 209 14.12 8.66 22.19
CA VAL A 209 13.32 9.62 21.43
C VAL A 209 14.28 10.68 20.87
N PRO A 210 14.28 10.93 19.55
CA PRO A 210 15.18 11.91 18.96
C PRO A 210 14.83 13.34 19.38
N GLN A 211 15.84 14.22 19.36
CA GLN A 211 15.61 15.65 19.53
C GLN A 211 14.63 16.17 18.46
N GLY A 212 13.62 16.91 18.90
CA GLY A 212 12.55 17.42 18.04
C GLY A 212 11.36 16.48 17.88
N CYS A 213 11.45 15.26 18.41
CA CYS A 213 10.33 14.33 18.55
C CYS A 213 9.73 14.33 19.96
N GLU A 214 10.34 15.03 20.93
CA GLU A 214 9.80 15.12 22.28
C GLU A 214 8.53 15.96 22.34
N CYS A 215 7.60 15.57 23.21
CA CYS A 215 6.41 16.36 23.48
C CYS A 215 6.80 17.77 23.94
N GLY A 216 6.25 18.79 23.29
CA GLY A 216 6.53 20.19 23.63
C GLY A 216 7.89 20.71 23.16
N SER A 217 8.60 19.96 22.30
CA SER A 217 9.83 20.46 21.70
C SER A 217 9.57 21.75 20.93
N SER A 218 10.39 22.77 21.19
CA SER A 218 10.35 24.07 20.51
C SER A 218 11.02 24.04 19.13
N GLN A 219 11.71 22.94 18.80
CA GLN A 219 12.40 22.73 17.54
C GLN A 219 11.92 21.40 16.93
N PRO A 220 10.78 21.39 16.23
CA PRO A 220 10.29 20.18 15.57
C PRO A 220 11.35 19.68 14.58
N LYS A 221 11.55 18.36 14.56
CA LYS A 221 12.49 17.73 13.63
C LYS A 221 12.05 18.02 12.19
N ASP A 222 12.98 18.51 11.37
CA ASP A 222 12.73 18.63 9.94
C ASP A 222 12.81 17.24 9.30
N HIS A 223 11.76 16.88 8.57
CA HIS A 223 11.61 15.55 7.98
C HIS A 223 11.77 15.62 6.47
N PHE A 224 12.47 14.64 5.92
CA PHE A 224 12.76 14.64 4.49
C PHE A 224 11.47 14.37 3.68
N HIS A 225 11.11 15.33 2.83
CA HIS A 225 9.93 15.20 1.98
C HIS A 225 10.28 15.21 0.49
N ASP A 226 10.17 14.06 -0.17
CA ASP A 226 10.23 13.98 -1.62
C ASP A 226 8.86 14.25 -2.25
N ARG A 227 8.81 15.24 -3.14
CA ARG A 227 7.58 15.66 -3.81
C ARG A 227 7.48 15.14 -5.23
N HIS A 228 8.55 14.59 -5.81
CA HIS A 228 8.53 14.08 -7.20
C HIS A 228 7.97 15.10 -8.20
N GLY A 229 8.37 16.38 -8.05
CA GLY A 229 7.90 17.47 -8.92
C GLY A 229 6.43 17.90 -8.71
N VAL A 230 5.68 17.28 -7.79
CA VAL A 230 4.31 17.68 -7.48
C VAL A 230 4.30 19.07 -6.82
N PRO A 231 3.55 20.05 -7.37
CA PRO A 231 3.50 21.40 -6.81
C PRO A 231 3.02 21.43 -5.37
N SER A 232 3.59 22.32 -4.55
CA SER A 232 3.22 22.46 -3.14
C SER A 232 1.78 22.94 -2.90
N ASN A 233 1.21 23.64 -3.88
CA ASN A 233 -0.15 24.15 -3.89
C ASN A 233 -1.15 23.22 -4.59
N PHE A 234 -0.78 21.97 -4.89
CA PHE A 234 -1.65 20.94 -5.47
C PHE A 234 -2.81 20.51 -4.53
N SER A 235 -3.00 21.21 -3.41
CA SER A 235 -3.86 20.87 -2.27
C SER A 235 -5.34 21.27 -2.42
N LYS A 236 -5.89 21.40 -3.64
CA LYS A 236 -7.35 21.59 -3.76
C LYS A 236 -8.02 20.26 -3.46
N TYR A 237 -8.68 20.22 -2.30
CA TYR A 237 -9.44 19.06 -1.87
C TYR A 237 -10.60 18.78 -2.85
N PRO A 238 -10.85 17.49 -3.16
CA PRO A 238 -12.03 17.10 -3.92
C PRO A 238 -13.32 17.64 -3.29
N THR A 239 -14.34 17.84 -4.13
CA THR A 239 -15.70 18.04 -3.65
C THR A 239 -16.17 16.81 -2.87
N GLU A 240 -17.17 16.96 -2.01
CA GLU A 240 -17.68 15.81 -1.24
C GLU A 240 -18.18 14.68 -2.15
N HIS A 241 -18.79 15.04 -3.29
CA HIS A 241 -19.18 14.07 -4.30
C HIS A 241 -18.00 13.26 -4.89
N LEU A 242 -16.83 13.88 -5.07
CA LEU A 242 -15.62 13.17 -5.50
C LEU A 242 -15.09 12.25 -4.38
N ASN A 243 -15.17 12.67 -3.12
CA ASN A 243 -14.82 11.81 -1.98
C ASN A 243 -15.69 10.55 -1.94
N GLU A 244 -17.00 10.68 -2.14
CA GLU A 244 -17.92 9.53 -2.18
C GLU A 244 -17.54 8.54 -3.30
N MET A 245 -17.16 9.05 -4.48
CA MET A 245 -16.70 8.21 -5.58
C MET A 245 -15.39 7.50 -5.24
N ILE A 246 -14.42 8.20 -4.64
CA ILE A 246 -13.15 7.62 -4.20
C ILE A 246 -13.41 6.52 -3.18
N ASP A 247 -14.22 6.79 -2.16
CA ASP A 247 -14.55 5.83 -1.12
C ASP A 247 -15.22 4.59 -1.70
N ALA A 248 -16.05 4.75 -2.74
CA ALA A 248 -16.74 3.64 -3.38
C ALA A 248 -15.81 2.64 -4.07
N PHE A 249 -14.66 3.06 -4.62
CA PHE A 249 -13.70 2.17 -5.28
C PHE A 249 -12.45 1.84 -4.44
N THR A 250 -12.36 2.40 -3.22
CA THR A 250 -11.27 2.16 -2.25
C THR A 250 -11.78 1.58 -0.93
N ARG A 251 -12.93 0.90 -0.95
CA ARG A 251 -13.60 0.39 0.26
C ARG A 251 -12.72 -0.55 1.08
N LEU A 252 -11.94 -1.41 0.44
CA LEU A 252 -11.04 -2.33 1.13
C LEU A 252 -9.86 -1.57 1.74
N ASP A 253 -9.32 -0.60 1.02
CA ASP A 253 -8.26 0.30 1.51
C ASP A 253 -8.74 1.16 2.69
N ILE A 254 -10.01 1.54 2.78
CA ILE A 254 -10.57 2.21 3.96
C ILE A 254 -10.47 1.30 5.18
N ILE A 255 -10.94 0.05 5.07
CA ILE A 255 -10.90 -0.91 6.18
C ILE A 255 -9.45 -1.22 6.56
N PHE A 256 -8.61 -1.46 5.56
CA PHE A 256 -7.18 -1.72 5.72
C PHE A 256 -6.45 -0.55 6.38
N PHE A 257 -6.74 0.69 5.96
CA PHE A 257 -6.15 1.89 6.54
C PHE A 257 -6.56 2.08 8.00
N VAL A 258 -7.83 1.88 8.34
CA VAL A 258 -8.30 1.93 9.74
C VAL A 258 -7.56 0.90 10.59
N ALA A 259 -7.41 -0.34 10.10
CA ALA A 259 -6.60 -1.35 10.80
C ALA A 259 -5.13 -0.92 10.94
N GLY A 260 -4.56 -0.28 9.91
CA GLY A 260 -3.20 0.24 9.94
C GLY A 260 -3.01 1.36 10.96
N VAL A 261 -3.98 2.26 11.10
CA VAL A 261 -3.97 3.30 12.14
C VAL A 261 -4.07 2.68 13.52
N ILE A 262 -4.96 1.70 13.72
CA ILE A 262 -5.06 0.98 15.00
C ILE A 262 -3.73 0.29 15.34
N ARG A 263 -3.12 -0.39 14.36
CA ARG A 263 -1.80 -1.04 14.53
C ARG A 263 -0.69 -0.04 14.87
N PHE A 264 -0.69 1.12 14.22
CA PHE A 264 0.25 2.20 14.50
C PHE A 264 0.10 2.79 15.91
N LEU A 265 -1.12 2.89 16.43
CA LEU A 265 -1.38 3.41 17.78
C LEU A 265 -0.98 2.45 18.91
N ILE A 266 -0.79 1.16 18.60
CA ILE A 266 -0.34 0.14 19.55
C ILE A 266 1.16 -0.18 19.43
N ASP A 267 1.84 0.36 18.41
CA ASP A 267 3.30 0.28 18.24
C ASP A 267 4.02 1.31 19.13
#